data_AF-A0A023CYT7-F1
#
_entry.id   AF-A0A023CYT7-F1
#
_cell.length_a   1.000
_cell.length_b   1.000
_cell.length_c   1.000
_cell.angle_alpha   90.00
_cell.angle_beta   90.00
_cell.angle_gamma   90.00
#
_symmetry.space_group_name_H-M   'P 1'
#
loop_
_entity.id
_entity.type
_entity.pdbx_description
1 polymer ?
#
loop_
_entity_poly.entity_id
_entity_poly.type
_entity_poly.pdbx_seq_one_letter_code
_entity_poly.pdbx_strand_id
1 'polypeptide(L)'
;MTKLNWDHTMINIKDLATATEILKEKGITFKAGGEHKRWGTGNALGYFGLNYIELITVADEKVARTVKRTDGAAVYDAIQDYFADVQRLNTIAVRSDDIEETHRRLKEQGVAVGPIEEGQRLDPQGKLISWKIFFVNDHLAQDLPYPFFIQWKGDDASRFDNLSKQGLIVKHPGGDLRVFAANFEVIEPQAIAAKWGDLLQLPVITEDNGSALLKFNERQLKFTQGTLNHLVSLDFTGAEQELQGQTIKIDKVTFNF
;
A
#
# COMPACT_ATOMS: atom_id res chain seq x y z
N MET A 1 4.83 -0.77 23.43
CA MET A 1 4.96 -1.41 22.10
C MET A 1 4.55 -0.40 21.07
N THR A 2 5.35 -0.26 20.01
CA THR A 2 5.07 0.58 18.85
C THR A 2 3.76 0.17 18.20
N LYS A 3 2.92 1.13 17.81
CA LYS A 3 1.69 0.86 17.08
C LYS A 3 1.98 0.86 15.58
N LEU A 4 1.62 -0.24 14.94
CA LEU A 4 1.71 -0.40 13.49
C LEU A 4 0.30 -0.47 12.90
N ASN A 5 0.11 0.19 11.76
CA ASN A 5 -1.17 0.20 11.06
C ASN A 5 -0.98 0.15 9.54
N TRP A 6 -1.97 -0.32 8.80
CA TRP A 6 -1.92 -0.36 7.34
C TRP A 6 -2.21 1.03 6.77
N ASP A 7 -1.16 1.72 6.31
CA ASP A 7 -1.27 3.10 5.82
C ASP A 7 -1.88 3.16 4.43
N HIS A 8 -1.31 2.40 3.50
CA HIS A 8 -1.82 2.35 2.13
C HIS A 8 -1.37 1.09 1.41
N THR A 9 -2.03 0.82 0.29
CA THR A 9 -1.59 -0.18 -0.69
C THR A 9 -1.08 0.53 -1.92
N MET A 10 0.09 0.09 -2.39
CA MET A 10 0.70 0.56 -3.61
C MET A 10 0.28 -0.36 -4.77
N ILE A 11 -0.12 0.23 -5.89
CA ILE A 11 -0.60 -0.49 -7.07
C ILE A 11 0.12 0.04 -8.28
N ASN A 12 0.80 -0.87 -8.98
CA ASN A 12 1.55 -0.55 -10.18
C ASN A 12 0.56 -0.47 -11.34
N ILE A 13 0.49 0.69 -11.97
CA ILE A 13 -0.37 0.92 -13.13
C ILE A 13 0.45 1.52 -14.26
N LYS A 14 -0.06 1.35 -15.49
CA LYS A 14 0.61 1.88 -16.69
C LYS A 14 0.25 3.34 -16.92
N ASP A 15 -1.04 3.65 -16.90
CA ASP A 15 -1.58 4.97 -17.19
C ASP A 15 -2.55 5.42 -16.10
N LEU A 16 -2.21 6.52 -15.41
CA LEU A 16 -3.01 7.04 -14.30
C LEU A 16 -4.38 7.52 -14.78
N ALA A 17 -4.46 8.16 -15.94
CA ALA A 17 -5.72 8.68 -16.45
C ALA A 17 -6.73 7.56 -16.73
N THR A 18 -6.29 6.50 -17.42
CA THR A 18 -7.10 5.33 -17.74
C THR A 18 -7.53 4.61 -16.47
N ALA A 19 -6.60 4.30 -15.56
CA ALA A 19 -6.92 3.58 -14.32
C ALA A 19 -7.90 4.38 -13.44
N THR A 20 -7.70 5.69 -13.30
CA THR A 20 -8.59 6.54 -12.50
C THR A 20 -9.95 6.75 -13.14
N GLU A 21 -10.07 6.77 -14.47
CA GLU A 21 -11.37 6.85 -15.14
C GLU A 21 -12.16 5.55 -14.97
N ILE A 22 -11.53 4.38 -15.13
CA ILE A 22 -12.17 3.06 -14.88
C ILE A 22 -12.75 3.02 -13.46
N LEU A 23 -11.98 3.48 -12.46
CA LEU A 23 -12.40 3.49 -11.07
C LEU A 23 -13.52 4.52 -10.82
N LYS A 24 -13.43 5.68 -11.47
CA LYS A 24 -14.44 6.74 -11.39
C LYS A 24 -15.79 6.29 -11.96
N GLU A 25 -15.80 5.57 -13.09
CA GLU A 25 -17.02 4.97 -13.67
C GLU A 25 -17.69 3.99 -12.69
N LYS A 26 -16.90 3.36 -11.81
CA LYS A 26 -17.39 2.48 -10.74
C LYS A 26 -17.69 3.20 -9.44
N GLY A 27 -17.69 4.54 -9.46
CA GLY A 27 -17.99 5.36 -8.30
C GLY A 27 -16.85 5.45 -7.28
N ILE A 28 -15.60 5.20 -7.69
CA ILE A 28 -14.44 5.28 -6.82
C ILE A 28 -13.56 6.46 -7.23
N THR A 29 -13.49 7.47 -6.38
CA THR A 29 -12.73 8.69 -6.67
C THR A 29 -11.25 8.54 -6.32
N PHE A 30 -10.41 8.82 -7.30
CA PHE A 30 -8.97 9.06 -7.14
C PHE A 30 -8.65 10.50 -7.53
N LYS A 31 -7.65 11.09 -6.87
CA LYS A 31 -7.14 12.43 -7.18
C LYS A 31 -5.68 12.33 -7.59
N ALA A 32 -5.25 13.20 -8.50
CA ALA A 32 -3.84 13.35 -8.80
C ALA A 32 -3.07 13.65 -7.50
N GLY A 33 -2.00 12.88 -7.26
CA GLY A 33 -1.10 13.12 -6.13
C GLY A 33 0.00 14.08 -6.57
N GLY A 34 1.15 13.54 -6.95
CA GLY A 34 2.28 14.32 -7.46
C GLY A 34 3.36 13.46 -8.09
N GLU A 35 4.48 14.10 -8.41
CA GLU A 35 5.66 13.46 -8.99
C GLU A 35 6.78 13.31 -7.95
N HIS A 36 7.34 12.11 -7.89
CA HIS A 36 8.54 11.81 -7.12
C HIS A 36 9.77 12.02 -8.00
N LYS A 37 10.25 13.27 -8.08
CA LYS A 37 11.39 13.65 -8.96
C LYS A 37 12.63 12.79 -8.79
N ARG A 38 12.89 12.26 -7.59
CA ARG A 38 14.02 11.35 -7.32
C ARG A 38 13.91 10.02 -8.07
N TRP A 39 12.68 9.49 -8.19
CA TRP A 39 12.43 8.17 -8.78
C TRP A 39 11.89 8.24 -10.20
N GLY A 40 11.51 9.43 -10.68
CA GLY A 40 10.84 9.58 -11.96
C GLY A 40 9.45 8.93 -12.00
N THR A 41 8.79 8.79 -10.83
CA THR A 41 7.44 8.22 -10.72
C THR A 41 6.41 9.30 -10.45
N GLY A 42 5.15 9.03 -10.78
CA GLY A 42 4.00 9.86 -10.45
C GLY A 42 2.87 9.01 -9.88
N ASN A 43 1.97 9.62 -9.10
CA ASN A 43 0.89 8.88 -8.45
C ASN A 43 -0.50 9.55 -8.51
N ALA A 44 -1.52 8.74 -8.25
CA ALA A 44 -2.87 9.17 -7.90
C ALA A 44 -3.34 8.45 -6.63
N LEU A 45 -4.13 9.14 -5.82
CA LEU A 45 -4.48 8.73 -4.46
C LEU A 45 -6.00 8.61 -4.30
N GLY A 46 -6.46 7.49 -3.75
CA GLY A 46 -7.85 7.25 -3.38
C GLY A 46 -7.94 6.94 -1.88
N TYR A 47 -8.64 7.78 -1.10
CA TYR A 47 -8.67 7.69 0.37
C TYR A 47 -9.93 6.97 0.87
N PHE A 48 -9.73 5.94 1.70
CA PHE A 48 -10.77 5.11 2.33
C PHE A 48 -10.72 5.29 3.86
N GLY A 49 -10.79 6.55 4.28
CA GLY A 49 -10.43 7.02 5.62
C GLY A 49 -8.98 7.50 5.68
N LEU A 50 -8.24 7.13 6.74
CA LEU A 50 -6.79 7.37 6.81
C LEU A 50 -5.99 6.43 5.91
N ASN A 51 -6.53 5.22 5.68
CA ASN A 51 -5.98 4.28 4.73
C ASN A 51 -6.28 4.75 3.31
N TYR A 52 -5.34 4.60 2.39
CA TYR A 52 -5.53 4.99 1.00
C TYR A 52 -4.91 3.97 0.04
N ILE A 53 -5.23 4.12 -1.24
CA ILE A 53 -4.57 3.40 -2.32
C ILE A 53 -3.73 4.40 -3.09
N GLU A 54 -2.47 4.04 -3.32
CA GLU A 54 -1.55 4.75 -4.18
C GLU A 54 -1.45 4.00 -5.52
N LEU A 55 -2.04 4.59 -6.56
CA LEU A 55 -1.75 4.20 -7.93
C LEU A 55 -0.43 4.86 -8.33
N ILE A 56 0.55 4.10 -8.80
CA ILE A 56 1.87 4.62 -9.19
C ILE A 56 2.25 4.18 -10.59
N THR A 57 2.85 5.11 -11.35
CA THR A 57 3.42 4.88 -12.68
C THR A 57 4.76 5.61 -12.83
N VAL A 58 5.43 5.40 -13.95
CA VAL A 58 6.62 6.16 -14.38
C VAL A 58 6.16 7.46 -15.06
N ALA A 59 6.64 8.59 -14.55
CA ALA A 59 6.42 9.93 -15.09
C ALA A 59 7.63 10.46 -15.89
N ASP A 60 8.84 10.03 -15.54
CA ASP A 60 10.08 10.32 -16.26
C ASP A 60 10.88 9.02 -16.43
N GLU A 61 10.80 8.42 -17.62
CA GLU A 61 11.51 7.17 -17.93
C GLU A 61 13.03 7.28 -17.79
N LYS A 62 13.61 8.45 -18.10
CA LYS A 62 15.06 8.64 -18.05
C LYS A 62 15.55 8.56 -16.61
N VAL A 63 14.83 9.20 -15.69
CA VAL A 63 15.13 9.12 -14.26
C VAL A 63 14.82 7.72 -13.73
N ALA A 64 13.65 7.16 -14.06
CA ALA A 64 13.23 5.85 -13.56
C ALA A 64 14.21 4.72 -13.89
N ARG A 65 14.83 4.74 -15.08
CA ARG A 65 15.87 3.77 -15.48
C ARG A 65 17.14 3.80 -14.64
N THR A 66 17.36 4.86 -13.86
CA THR A 66 18.53 4.99 -12.96
C THR A 66 18.28 4.44 -11.55
N VAL A 67 17.02 4.18 -11.20
CA VAL A 67 16.62 3.71 -9.87
C VAL A 67 17.09 2.28 -9.66
N LYS A 68 17.75 2.04 -8.53
CA LYS A 68 18.18 0.72 -8.07
C LYS A 68 17.22 0.20 -7.02
N ARG A 69 17.14 -1.13 -6.85
CA ARG A 69 16.32 -1.74 -5.79
C ARG A 69 16.65 -1.18 -4.40
N THR A 70 17.92 -0.86 -4.15
CA THR A 70 18.39 -0.28 -2.88
C THR A 70 17.88 1.12 -2.60
N ASP A 71 17.38 1.85 -3.61
CA ASP A 71 16.80 3.19 -3.45
C ASP A 71 15.35 3.15 -2.96
N GLY A 72 14.74 1.96 -2.95
CA GLY A 72 13.37 1.71 -2.51
C GLY A 72 12.75 0.56 -3.29
N ALA A 73 12.77 -0.65 -2.73
CA ALA A 73 12.35 -1.87 -3.43
C ALA A 73 10.93 -1.78 -4.02
N ALA A 74 9.95 -1.26 -3.27
CA ALA A 74 8.58 -1.13 -3.77
C ALA A 74 8.47 -0.20 -4.99
N VAL A 75 9.24 0.90 -5.01
CA VAL A 75 9.29 1.84 -6.14
C VAL A 75 10.02 1.22 -7.33
N TYR A 76 11.13 0.53 -7.06
CA TYR A 76 11.85 -0.22 -8.08
C TYR A 76 10.96 -1.27 -8.76
N ASP A 77 10.18 -2.03 -7.98
CA ASP A 77 9.25 -3.04 -8.50
C ASP A 77 8.17 -2.42 -9.38
N ALA A 78 7.65 -1.24 -9.00
CA ALA A 78 6.74 -0.48 -9.85
C ALA A 78 7.34 -0.06 -11.19
N ILE A 79 8.61 0.35 -11.18
CA ILE A 79 9.34 0.74 -12.39
C ILE A 79 9.60 -0.47 -13.29
N GLN A 80 9.98 -1.62 -12.71
CA GLN A 80 10.18 -2.85 -13.49
C GLN A 80 8.88 -3.30 -14.14
N ASP A 81 7.78 -3.31 -13.38
CA ASP A 81 6.46 -3.67 -13.89
C ASP A 81 6.00 -2.72 -14.99
N TYR A 82 6.25 -1.40 -14.85
CA TYR A 82 5.95 -0.42 -15.90
C TYR A 82 6.66 -0.75 -17.22
N PHE A 83 7.95 -1.09 -17.19
CA PHE A 83 8.71 -1.44 -18.39
C PHE A 83 8.38 -2.83 -18.94
N ALA A 84 7.86 -3.72 -18.09
CA ALA A 84 7.37 -5.04 -18.48
C ALA A 84 5.89 -5.05 -18.95
N ASP A 85 5.22 -3.89 -18.92
CA ASP A 85 3.80 -3.73 -19.22
C ASP A 85 2.88 -4.60 -18.34
N VAL A 86 3.21 -4.67 -17.05
CA VAL A 86 2.45 -5.42 -16.02
C VAL A 86 1.78 -4.43 -15.06
N GLN A 87 0.49 -4.62 -14.78
CA GLN A 87 -0.22 -3.88 -13.74
C GLN A 87 -0.73 -4.84 -12.66
N ARG A 88 -0.32 -4.62 -11.42
CA ARG A 88 -0.64 -5.48 -10.27
C ARG A 88 -0.62 -4.70 -8.96
N LEU A 89 -1.29 -5.25 -7.95
CA LEU A 89 -1.03 -4.86 -6.57
C LEU A 89 0.45 -5.10 -6.29
N ASN A 90 1.14 -4.16 -5.65
CA ASN A 90 2.58 -4.23 -5.39
C ASN A 90 2.82 -4.73 -3.96
N THR A 91 2.73 -3.82 -2.99
CA THR A 91 2.91 -4.12 -1.57
C THR A 91 2.09 -3.13 -0.76
N ILE A 92 2.17 -3.23 0.57
CA ILE A 92 1.57 -2.29 1.50
C ILE A 92 2.62 -1.44 2.20
N ALA A 93 2.25 -0.22 2.55
CA ALA A 93 2.95 0.60 3.50
C ALA A 93 2.36 0.41 4.90
N VAL A 94 3.24 0.29 5.89
CA VAL A 94 2.89 0.16 7.30
C VAL A 94 3.23 1.46 8.02
N ARG A 95 2.21 2.16 8.52
CA ARG A 95 2.38 3.34 9.37
C ARG A 95 2.87 2.91 10.75
N SER A 96 3.91 3.58 11.23
CA SER A 96 4.42 3.46 12.59
C SER A 96 4.25 4.77 13.36
N ASP A 97 3.97 4.67 14.66
CA ASP A 97 4.05 5.81 15.59
C ASP A 97 5.47 6.03 16.17
N ASP A 98 6.37 5.05 15.99
CA ASP A 98 7.80 5.14 16.29
C ASP A 98 8.61 4.33 15.26
N ILE A 99 8.91 4.98 14.15
CA ILE A 99 9.63 4.39 13.02
C ILE A 99 11.08 4.08 13.36
N GLU A 100 11.69 4.77 14.33
CA GLU A 100 13.08 4.52 14.71
C GLU A 100 13.19 3.24 15.51
N GLU A 101 12.25 3.04 16.44
CA GLU A 101 12.13 1.77 17.16
C GLU A 101 11.76 0.62 16.22
N THR A 102 10.86 0.86 15.26
CA THR A 102 10.50 -0.13 14.23
C THR A 102 11.72 -0.54 13.42
N HIS A 103 12.51 0.43 12.95
CA HIS A 103 13.71 0.22 12.17
C HIS A 103 14.77 -0.55 12.96
N ARG A 104 15.07 -0.11 14.18
CA ARG A 104 16.03 -0.75 15.09
C ARG A 104 15.68 -2.21 15.32
N ARG A 105 14.42 -2.49 15.67
CA ARG A 105 13.93 -3.84 15.91
C ARG A 105 14.08 -4.74 14.69
N LEU A 106 13.61 -4.29 13.52
CA LEU A 106 13.70 -5.10 12.30
C LEU A 106 15.15 -5.38 11.92
N LYS A 107 16.02 -4.39 12.09
CA LYS A 107 17.47 -4.55 11.88
C LYS A 107 18.08 -5.60 12.83
N GLU A 108 17.70 -5.58 14.10
CA GLU A 108 18.15 -6.57 15.10
C GLU A 108 17.63 -7.99 14.81
N GLN A 109 16.48 -8.11 14.14
CA GLN A 109 15.94 -9.38 13.63
C GLN A 109 16.61 -9.83 12.31
N GLY A 110 17.60 -9.10 11.81
CA GLY A 110 18.32 -9.44 10.57
C GLY A 110 17.57 -9.08 9.29
N VAL A 111 16.49 -8.30 9.37
CA VAL A 111 15.76 -7.80 8.19
C VAL A 111 16.61 -6.75 7.48
N ALA A 112 16.74 -6.85 6.15
CA ALA A 112 17.52 -5.95 5.30
C ALA A 112 16.84 -4.57 5.12
N VAL A 113 16.68 -3.83 6.21
CA VAL A 113 16.12 -2.47 6.21
C VAL A 113 17.12 -1.47 5.60
N GLY A 114 16.64 -0.65 4.68
CA GLY A 114 17.37 0.50 4.15
C GLY A 114 17.51 1.64 5.19
N PRO A 115 18.19 2.74 4.85
CA PRO A 115 18.25 3.91 5.71
C PRO A 115 16.86 4.53 5.88
N ILE A 116 16.67 5.22 7.01
CA ILE A 116 15.49 6.05 7.24
C ILE A 116 15.70 7.37 6.51
N GLU A 117 14.74 7.70 5.67
CA GLU A 117 14.74 8.89 4.85
C GLU A 117 13.65 9.86 5.33
N GLU A 118 13.93 11.15 5.26
CA GLU A 118 12.96 12.20 5.59
C GLU A 118 12.39 12.82 4.32
N GLY A 119 11.07 12.80 4.21
CA GLY A 119 10.32 13.43 3.14
C GLY A 119 9.56 14.65 3.65
N GLN A 120 9.46 15.68 2.80
CA GLN A 120 8.62 16.83 3.09
C GLN A 120 8.07 17.45 1.80
N ARG A 121 6.85 17.99 1.90
CA ARG A 121 6.22 18.78 0.84
C ARG A 121 5.28 19.81 1.43
N LEU A 122 4.99 20.87 0.68
CA LEU A 122 3.91 21.80 1.00
C LEU A 122 2.60 21.28 0.40
N ASP A 123 1.50 21.40 1.15
CA ASP A 123 0.15 21.23 0.60
C ASP A 123 -0.28 22.48 -0.21
N PRO A 124 -1.42 22.43 -0.93
CA PRO A 124 -1.90 23.59 -1.69
C PRO A 124 -2.20 24.84 -0.83
N GLN A 125 -2.32 24.69 0.49
CA GLN A 125 -2.53 25.77 1.46
C GLN A 125 -1.20 26.27 2.05
N GLY A 126 -0.05 25.74 1.61
CA GLY A 126 1.28 26.12 2.06
C GLY A 126 1.69 25.50 3.40
N LYS A 127 0.96 24.51 3.92
CA LYS A 127 1.33 23.81 5.16
C LYS A 127 2.35 22.71 4.87
N LEU A 128 3.39 22.63 5.70
CA LEU A 128 4.41 21.59 5.61
C LEU A 128 3.86 20.24 6.07
N ILE A 129 3.83 19.29 5.14
CA ILE A 129 3.67 17.86 5.37
C ILE A 129 5.07 17.26 5.44
N SER A 130 5.36 16.48 6.47
CA SER A 130 6.63 15.75 6.61
C SER A 130 6.37 14.33 7.08
N TRP A 131 7.23 13.42 6.63
CA TRP A 131 7.20 12.02 6.99
C TRP A 131 8.61 11.44 7.05
N LYS A 132 8.74 10.33 7.76
CA LYS A 132 9.90 9.44 7.69
C LYS A 132 9.50 8.17 6.95
N ILE A 133 10.41 7.58 6.22
CA ILE A 133 10.18 6.34 5.46
C ILE A 133 11.43 5.48 5.42
N PHE A 134 11.28 4.16 5.47
CA PHE A 134 12.34 3.24 5.06
C PHE A 134 11.75 2.05 4.31
N PHE A 135 12.54 1.49 3.41
CA PHE A 135 12.20 0.31 2.61
C PHE A 135 12.92 -0.92 3.14
N VAL A 136 12.32 -2.09 2.96
CA VAL A 136 13.01 -3.37 3.13
C VAL A 136 13.47 -3.84 1.76
N ASN A 137 14.79 -3.85 1.55
CA ASN A 137 15.39 -4.02 0.23
C ASN A 137 15.66 -5.50 -0.10
N ASP A 138 14.66 -6.36 0.12
CA ASP A 138 14.72 -7.81 -0.09
C ASP A 138 13.32 -8.35 -0.47
N HIS A 139 13.13 -9.67 -0.50
CA HIS A 139 11.84 -10.34 -0.65
C HIS A 139 11.54 -11.24 0.55
N LEU A 140 10.28 -11.27 0.98
CA LEU A 140 9.83 -12.08 2.12
C LEU A 140 9.88 -13.58 1.80
N ALA A 141 9.62 -13.90 0.53
CA ALA A 141 9.77 -15.18 -0.12
C ALA A 141 9.99 -14.94 -1.63
N GLN A 142 10.23 -15.98 -2.41
CA GLN A 142 10.38 -15.84 -3.87
C GLN A 142 9.19 -15.08 -4.46
N ASP A 143 9.47 -13.95 -5.13
CA ASP A 143 8.51 -13.05 -5.78
C ASP A 143 7.50 -12.35 -4.86
N LEU A 144 7.62 -12.49 -3.54
CA LEU A 144 6.77 -11.82 -2.55
C LEU A 144 7.52 -10.62 -1.92
N PRO A 145 7.18 -9.36 -2.27
CA PRO A 145 7.85 -8.20 -1.71
C PRO A 145 7.56 -8.03 -0.22
N TYR A 146 8.50 -7.43 0.51
CA TYR A 146 8.24 -6.92 1.87
C TYR A 146 7.32 -5.68 1.83
N PRO A 147 6.63 -5.38 2.95
CA PRO A 147 6.10 -4.03 3.15
C PRO A 147 7.24 -3.02 3.32
N PHE A 148 6.91 -1.74 3.22
CA PHE A 148 7.77 -0.66 3.67
C PHE A 148 7.10 0.12 4.80
N PHE A 149 7.86 0.94 5.52
CA PHE A 149 7.40 1.59 6.74
C PHE A 149 7.45 3.09 6.62
N ILE A 150 6.41 3.76 7.13
CA ILE A 150 6.25 5.21 7.06
C ILE A 150 5.80 5.76 8.41
N GLN A 151 6.19 6.98 8.74
CA GLN A 151 5.66 7.72 9.87
C GLN A 151 5.35 9.14 9.43
N TRP A 152 4.07 9.52 9.55
CA TRP A 152 3.64 10.88 9.33
C TRP A 152 3.91 11.74 10.57
N LYS A 153 4.21 13.02 10.37
CA LYS A 153 4.28 13.97 11.49
C LYS A 153 2.88 14.30 12.02
N GLY A 154 2.69 14.15 13.33
CA GLY A 154 1.43 14.42 14.03
C GLY A 154 0.63 13.15 14.30
N ASP A 155 -0.51 13.29 14.98
CA ASP A 155 -1.41 12.17 15.27
C ASP A 155 -2.44 11.91 14.15
N ASP A 156 -3.07 10.74 14.22
CA ASP A 156 -4.05 10.26 13.25
C ASP A 156 -5.29 11.15 13.14
N ALA A 157 -5.77 11.71 14.26
CA ALA A 157 -6.95 12.59 14.27
C ALA A 157 -6.65 13.90 13.53
N SER A 158 -5.53 14.53 13.87
CA SER A 158 -5.02 15.72 13.19
C SER A 158 -4.78 15.46 11.71
N ARG A 159 -4.23 14.30 11.36
CA ARG A 159 -4.02 13.91 9.95
C ARG A 159 -5.35 13.76 9.21
N PHE A 160 -6.33 13.08 9.80
CA PHE A 160 -7.66 12.90 9.22
C PHE A 160 -8.34 14.24 8.95
N ASP A 161 -8.32 15.15 9.93
CA ASP A 161 -8.90 16.49 9.80
C ASP A 161 -8.23 17.30 8.68
N ASN A 162 -6.90 17.24 8.59
CA ASN A 162 -6.16 17.95 7.54
C ASN A 162 -6.50 17.42 6.14
N LEU A 163 -6.50 16.09 5.96
CA LEU A 163 -6.83 15.47 4.67
C LEU A 163 -8.28 15.75 4.27
N SER A 164 -9.21 15.78 5.23
CA SER A 164 -10.61 16.12 5.01
C SER A 164 -10.76 17.59 4.58
N LYS A 165 -10.07 18.52 5.25
CA LYS A 165 -10.07 19.96 4.90
C LYS A 165 -9.45 20.24 3.53
N GLN A 166 -8.45 19.47 3.13
CA GLN A 166 -7.87 19.52 1.78
C GLN A 166 -8.79 18.89 0.72
N GLY A 167 -9.89 18.25 1.14
CA GLY A 167 -10.79 17.52 0.28
C GLY A 167 -10.15 16.28 -0.33
N LEU A 168 -9.13 15.68 0.29
CA LEU A 168 -8.53 14.43 -0.17
C LEU A 168 -9.35 13.21 0.25
N ILE A 169 -9.85 13.22 1.49
CA ILE A 169 -10.87 12.28 1.95
C ILE A 169 -12.22 12.81 1.43
N VAL A 170 -12.81 12.08 0.49
CA VAL A 170 -14.08 12.44 -0.16
C VAL A 170 -15.08 11.31 -0.04
N LYS A 171 -16.36 11.64 -0.20
CA LYS A 171 -17.39 10.61 -0.37
C LYS A 171 -17.24 9.97 -1.74
N HIS A 172 -17.02 8.66 -1.78
CA HIS A 172 -17.07 7.88 -3.00
C HIS A 172 -18.54 7.72 -3.44
N PRO A 173 -18.88 7.98 -4.72
CA PRO A 173 -20.23 7.71 -5.23
C PRO A 173 -20.69 6.26 -5.02
N GLY A 174 -19.75 5.29 -5.01
CA GLY A 174 -20.01 3.87 -4.79
C GLY A 174 -20.29 3.45 -3.34
N GLY A 175 -20.30 4.37 -2.38
CA GLY A 175 -20.64 4.10 -0.97
C GLY A 175 -19.62 4.60 0.05
N ASP A 176 -19.81 4.27 1.34
CA ASP A 176 -18.84 4.53 2.42
C ASP A 176 -17.74 3.47 2.42
N LEU A 177 -16.95 3.47 1.35
CA LEU A 177 -15.97 2.44 1.04
C LEU A 177 -14.82 2.39 2.06
N ARG A 178 -14.53 1.18 2.56
CA ARG A 178 -13.37 0.91 3.41
C ARG A 178 -12.65 -0.33 2.92
N VAL A 179 -11.34 -0.22 2.65
CA VAL A 179 -10.50 -1.42 2.44
C VAL A 179 -10.58 -2.27 3.71
N PHE A 180 -10.88 -3.55 3.58
CA PHE A 180 -11.07 -4.47 4.69
C PHE A 180 -9.98 -5.54 4.72
N ALA A 181 -9.70 -6.19 3.58
CA ALA A 181 -8.71 -7.25 3.50
C ALA A 181 -7.71 -7.02 2.37
N ALA A 182 -6.44 -7.34 2.62
CA ALA A 182 -5.45 -7.60 1.60
C ALA A 182 -5.24 -9.11 1.51
N ASN A 183 -5.59 -9.69 0.36
CA ASN A 183 -5.51 -11.13 0.14
C ASN A 183 -4.24 -11.48 -0.60
N PHE A 184 -3.41 -12.31 0.04
CA PHE A 184 -2.19 -12.86 -0.49
C PHE A 184 -2.42 -14.31 -0.88
N GLU A 185 -1.97 -14.67 -2.07
CA GLU A 185 -1.83 -16.06 -2.48
C GLU A 185 -0.37 -16.46 -2.35
N VAL A 186 -0.07 -17.49 -1.55
CA VAL A 186 1.30 -17.89 -1.20
C VAL A 186 1.44 -19.41 -1.09
N ILE A 187 2.64 -19.93 -1.33
CA ILE A 187 2.89 -21.38 -1.29
C ILE A 187 2.63 -21.96 0.11
N GLU A 188 3.08 -21.26 1.16
CA GLU A 188 2.98 -21.71 2.55
C GLU A 188 2.32 -20.64 3.45
N PRO A 189 0.97 -20.61 3.55
CA PRO A 189 0.24 -19.56 4.24
C PRO A 189 0.69 -19.32 5.69
N GLN A 190 0.87 -20.39 6.46
CA GLN A 190 1.24 -20.28 7.88
C GLN A 190 2.67 -19.75 8.05
N ALA A 191 3.62 -20.18 7.20
CA ALA A 191 5.00 -19.71 7.28
C ALA A 191 5.12 -18.23 6.88
N ILE A 192 4.39 -17.81 5.84
CA ILE A 192 4.37 -16.41 5.42
C ILE A 192 3.66 -15.54 6.46
N ALA A 193 2.52 -15.99 6.99
CA ALA A 193 1.81 -15.27 8.04
C ALA A 193 2.65 -15.13 9.32
N ALA A 194 3.46 -16.14 9.68
CA ALA A 194 4.39 -16.04 10.81
C ALA A 194 5.43 -14.93 10.58
N LYS A 195 6.06 -14.88 9.40
CA LYS A 195 7.00 -13.80 9.05
C LYS A 195 6.34 -12.43 9.11
N TRP A 196 5.14 -12.28 8.55
CA TRP A 196 4.38 -11.03 8.66
C TRP A 196 3.98 -10.71 10.11
N GLY A 197 3.62 -11.71 10.92
CA GLY A 197 3.32 -11.56 12.34
C GLY A 197 4.51 -10.99 13.11
N ASP A 198 5.72 -11.48 12.83
CA ASP A 198 6.96 -10.97 13.42
C ASP A 198 7.28 -9.53 12.96
N LEU A 199 7.09 -9.24 11.66
CA LEU A 199 7.26 -7.89 11.12
C LEU A 199 6.32 -6.89 11.80
N LEU A 200 5.08 -7.30 12.03
CA LEU A 200 3.99 -6.43 12.44
C LEU A 200 3.65 -6.48 13.94
N GLN A 201 4.30 -7.37 14.70
CA GLN A 201 3.98 -7.67 16.09
C GLN A 201 2.51 -8.09 16.28
N LEU A 202 1.99 -8.90 15.35
CA LEU A 202 0.60 -9.36 15.35
C LEU A 202 0.51 -10.88 15.48
N PRO A 203 -0.47 -11.41 16.24
CA PRO A 203 -0.68 -12.84 16.33
C PRO A 203 -1.26 -13.38 15.02
N VAL A 204 -0.76 -14.54 14.60
CA VAL A 204 -1.32 -15.32 13.49
C VAL A 204 -2.57 -16.05 13.96
N ILE A 205 -3.65 -15.93 13.18
CA ILE A 205 -4.88 -16.68 13.37
C ILE A 205 -5.00 -17.68 12.21
N THR A 206 -5.08 -18.97 12.52
CA THR A 206 -5.32 -20.02 11.52
C THR A 206 -6.82 -20.27 11.39
N GLU A 207 -7.34 -20.25 10.16
CA GLU A 207 -8.73 -20.61 9.85
C GLU A 207 -8.86 -22.12 9.58
N ASP A 208 -10.07 -22.67 9.76
CA ASP A 208 -10.38 -24.08 9.50
C ASP A 208 -10.11 -24.51 8.04
N ASN A 209 -10.17 -23.55 7.11
CA ASN A 209 -9.88 -23.77 5.68
C ASN A 209 -8.36 -23.81 5.37
N GLY A 210 -7.49 -23.75 6.39
CA GLY A 210 -6.03 -23.77 6.26
C GLY A 210 -5.39 -22.41 5.95
N SER A 211 -6.18 -21.37 5.73
CA SER A 211 -5.66 -20.01 5.54
C SER A 211 -5.17 -19.39 6.85
N ALA A 212 -4.37 -18.34 6.75
CA ALA A 212 -3.85 -17.60 7.89
C ALA A 212 -4.26 -16.13 7.81
N LEU A 213 -4.50 -15.51 8.96
CA LEU A 213 -4.92 -14.12 9.09
C LEU A 213 -4.05 -13.35 10.08
N LEU A 214 -3.80 -12.09 9.78
CA LEU A 214 -3.29 -11.08 10.72
C LEU A 214 -4.28 -9.92 10.77
N LYS A 215 -4.76 -9.56 11.96
CA LYS A 215 -5.74 -8.49 12.14
C LYS A 215 -5.07 -7.17 12.52
N PHE A 216 -5.38 -6.12 11.78
CA PHE A 216 -5.02 -4.72 12.02
C PHE A 216 -6.26 -3.91 12.36
N ASN A 217 -6.61 -3.79 13.64
CA ASN A 217 -7.85 -3.11 14.04
C ASN A 217 -9.06 -3.69 13.26
N GLU A 218 -9.75 -2.88 12.46
CA GLU A 218 -10.85 -3.27 11.59
C GLU A 218 -10.45 -3.90 10.22
N ARG A 219 -9.15 -4.07 9.96
CA ARG A 219 -8.59 -4.58 8.68
C ARG A 219 -7.85 -5.89 8.88
N GLN A 220 -7.54 -6.59 7.79
CA GLN A 220 -6.80 -7.84 7.87
C GLN A 220 -5.89 -8.09 6.67
N LEU A 221 -4.81 -8.83 6.92
CA LEU A 221 -4.04 -9.52 5.88
C LEU A 221 -4.47 -10.98 5.90
N LYS A 222 -4.83 -11.53 4.74
CA LYS A 222 -5.23 -12.92 4.58
C LYS A 222 -4.25 -13.63 3.67
N PHE A 223 -3.79 -14.81 4.08
CA PHE A 223 -2.86 -15.64 3.33
C PHE A 223 -3.55 -16.95 2.99
N THR A 224 -3.74 -17.21 1.71
CA THR A 224 -4.33 -18.46 1.18
C THR A 224 -3.31 -19.21 0.36
N GLN A 225 -3.43 -20.54 0.32
CA GLN A 225 -2.49 -21.36 -0.43
C GLN A 225 -2.65 -21.15 -1.92
N GLY A 226 -1.54 -20.95 -2.63
CA GLY A 226 -1.47 -20.97 -4.09
C GLY A 226 -0.07 -20.69 -4.61
N THR A 227 0.06 -20.34 -5.88
CA THR A 227 1.35 -20.29 -6.60
C THR A 227 1.79 -18.89 -6.99
N LEU A 228 0.92 -17.87 -6.87
CA LEU A 228 1.25 -16.51 -7.29
C LEU A 228 2.29 -15.80 -6.40
N ASN A 229 2.45 -16.21 -5.13
CA ASN A 229 3.34 -15.60 -4.14
C ASN A 229 3.24 -14.07 -4.09
N HIS A 230 2.02 -13.55 -4.05
CA HIS A 230 1.79 -12.11 -4.16
C HIS A 230 0.53 -11.66 -3.45
N LEU A 231 0.42 -10.34 -3.22
CA LEU A 231 -0.85 -9.67 -2.98
C LEU A 231 -1.69 -9.72 -4.27
N VAL A 232 -2.89 -10.30 -4.22
CA VAL A 232 -3.71 -10.63 -5.41
C VAL A 232 -5.05 -9.89 -5.46
N SER A 233 -5.65 -9.56 -4.31
CA SER A 233 -6.85 -8.73 -4.28
C SER A 233 -6.94 -7.87 -3.03
N LEU A 234 -7.75 -6.82 -3.11
CA LEU A 234 -8.26 -6.11 -1.94
C LEU A 234 -9.77 -6.30 -1.84
N ASP A 235 -10.25 -6.59 -0.64
CA ASP A 235 -11.69 -6.61 -0.35
C ASP A 235 -12.08 -5.31 0.33
N PHE A 236 -13.24 -4.78 -0.05
CA PHE A 236 -13.81 -3.56 0.48
C PHE A 236 -15.13 -3.87 1.19
N THR A 237 -15.52 -2.96 2.08
CA THR A 237 -16.82 -2.93 2.71
C THR A 237 -17.46 -1.57 2.48
N GLY A 238 -18.77 -1.46 2.72
CA GLY A 238 -19.51 -0.21 2.60
C GLY A 238 -19.86 0.17 1.16
N ALA A 239 -19.73 -0.77 0.21
CA ALA A 239 -20.22 -0.59 -1.14
C ALA A 239 -21.75 -0.55 -1.18
N GLU A 240 -22.27 0.36 -1.97
CA GLU A 240 -23.71 0.59 -2.16
C GLU A 240 -24.06 0.53 -3.66
N GLN A 241 -25.36 0.47 -3.95
CA GLN A 241 -25.90 0.57 -5.31
C GLN A 241 -25.27 -0.47 -6.27
N GLU A 242 -24.84 -0.04 -7.45
CA GLU A 242 -24.30 -0.91 -8.50
C GLU A 242 -22.92 -1.49 -8.17
N LEU A 243 -22.23 -0.99 -7.14
CA LEU A 243 -20.91 -1.47 -6.76
C LEU A 243 -20.97 -2.69 -5.82
N GLN A 244 -22.07 -2.89 -5.10
CA GLN A 244 -22.20 -3.98 -4.13
C GLN A 244 -22.13 -5.36 -4.82
N GLY A 245 -21.26 -6.25 -4.32
CA GLY A 245 -21.06 -7.59 -4.86
C GLY A 245 -20.28 -7.63 -6.17
N GLN A 246 -19.68 -6.51 -6.60
CA GLN A 246 -18.91 -6.43 -7.83
C GLN A 246 -17.43 -6.76 -7.60
N THR A 247 -16.81 -7.27 -8.66
CA THR A 247 -15.35 -7.32 -8.78
C THR A 247 -14.90 -6.39 -9.90
N ILE A 248 -13.97 -5.49 -9.59
CA ILE A 248 -13.29 -4.64 -10.58
C ILE A 248 -11.91 -5.23 -10.87
N LYS A 249 -11.55 -5.32 -12.15
CA LYS A 249 -10.22 -5.75 -12.59
C LYS A 249 -9.54 -4.72 -13.47
N ILE A 250 -8.26 -4.48 -13.21
CA ILE A 250 -7.35 -3.71 -14.08
C ILE A 250 -6.12 -4.59 -14.26
N ASP A 251 -6.02 -5.29 -15.40
CA ASP A 251 -5.03 -6.36 -15.62
C ASP A 251 -5.06 -7.40 -14.48
N LYS A 252 -4.00 -7.49 -13.66
CA LYS A 252 -3.90 -8.42 -12.51
C LYS A 252 -4.41 -7.80 -11.20
N VAL A 253 -4.74 -6.52 -11.18
CA VAL A 253 -5.31 -5.85 -10.00
C VAL A 253 -6.76 -6.28 -9.83
N THR A 254 -7.12 -6.78 -8.66
CA THR A 254 -8.50 -7.18 -8.33
C THR A 254 -9.00 -6.44 -7.09
N PHE A 255 -10.19 -5.84 -7.19
CA PHE A 255 -10.91 -5.25 -6.07
C PHE A 255 -12.28 -5.90 -5.94
N ASN A 256 -12.65 -6.32 -4.73
CA ASN A 256 -13.95 -6.94 -4.42
C ASN A 256 -14.76 -6.04 -3.48
N PHE A 257 -16.05 -5.87 -3.72
CA PHE A 257 -16.92 -4.90 -3.03
C PHE A 257 -18.20 -5.53 -2.46
#